data_AF-A0A953V3J7-F1
#
_entry.id   AF-A0A953V3J7-F1
#
_cell.length_a   1.000
_cell.length_b   1.000
_cell.length_c   1.000
_cell.angle_alpha   90.00
_cell.angle_beta   90.00
_cell.angle_gamma   90.00
#
_symmetry.space_group_name_H-M   'P 1'
#
loop_
_entity.id
_entity.type
_entity.pdbx_description
1 polymer ?
#
loop_
_entity_poly.entity_id
_entity_poly.type
_entity_poly.pdbx_seq_one_letter_code
_entity_poly.pdbx_strand_id
1 'polypeptide(L)'
;MNMPPRGQVGLVLLAALVGGGVTLIQTGTYGWTIFVVLPVFLGALWCRSFQPQSGGQAALRGALSAFVALSVFFVIGAEGLICIIMTAPIALPLGASGGWLAYRGRSVKQSSGSITMLILLPVASLTWDIKAPPPVFEVRTSIEIAAPPEQVWK
;
A
#
# COMPACT_ATOMS: atom_id res chain seq x y z
N MET A 1 9.89 -28.06 -4.44
CA MET A 1 8.76 -27.49 -5.20
C MET A 1 9.26 -26.24 -5.92
N ASN A 2 9.57 -26.33 -7.21
CA ASN A 2 10.06 -25.19 -7.98
C ASN A 2 8.87 -24.29 -8.34
N MET A 3 8.79 -23.11 -7.73
CA MET A 3 7.84 -22.10 -8.17
C MET A 3 8.15 -21.72 -9.62
N PRO A 4 7.14 -21.52 -10.48
CA PRO A 4 7.39 -21.01 -11.82
C PRO A 4 8.12 -19.65 -11.73
N PRO A 5 9.07 -19.34 -12.63
CA PRO A 5 9.93 -18.15 -12.55
C PRO A 5 9.13 -16.83 -12.45
N ARG A 6 7.88 -16.84 -12.93
CA ARG A 6 6.95 -15.71 -12.86
C ARG A 6 6.44 -15.40 -11.44
N GLY A 7 6.25 -16.44 -10.62
CA GLY A 7 5.86 -16.29 -9.22
C GLY A 7 6.99 -15.71 -8.38
N GLN A 8 8.22 -16.10 -8.70
CA GLN A 8 9.43 -15.59 -8.03
C GLN A 8 9.63 -14.09 -8.28
N VAL A 9 9.47 -13.62 -9.52
CA VAL A 9 9.59 -12.18 -9.85
C VAL A 9 8.56 -11.34 -9.11
N GLY A 10 7.29 -11.79 -9.05
CA GLY A 10 6.24 -11.10 -8.31
C GLY A 10 6.50 -11.04 -6.80
N LEU A 11 7.01 -12.13 -6.23
CA LEU A 11 7.37 -12.20 -4.81
C LEU A 11 8.56 -11.28 -4.48
N VAL A 12 9.59 -11.26 -5.32
CA VAL A 12 10.77 -10.39 -5.15
C VAL A 12 10.36 -8.91 -5.24
N LEU A 13 9.51 -8.55 -6.20
CA LEU A 13 8.96 -7.20 -6.31
C LEU A 13 8.15 -6.79 -5.08
N LEU A 14 7.32 -7.71 -4.56
CA LEU A 14 6.56 -7.44 -3.35
C LEU A 14 7.47 -7.25 -2.13
N ALA A 15 8.48 -8.10 -1.96
CA ALA A 15 9.46 -7.97 -0.89
C ALA A 15 10.23 -6.64 -1.00
N ALA A 16 10.62 -6.23 -2.20
CA ALA A 16 11.27 -4.95 -2.45
C ALA A 16 10.35 -3.76 -2.13
N LEU A 17 9.05 -3.84 -2.49
CA LEU A 17 8.07 -2.81 -2.17
C LEU A 17 7.80 -2.71 -0.67
N VAL A 18 7.69 -3.83 0.03
CA VAL A 18 7.51 -3.87 1.48
C VAL A 18 8.76 -3.31 2.17
N GLY A 19 9.96 -3.76 1.78
CA GLY A 19 11.21 -3.24 2.32
C GLY A 19 11.37 -1.74 2.07
N GLY A 20 11.13 -1.29 0.84
CA GLY A 20 11.14 0.12 0.48
C GLY A 20 10.11 0.94 1.26
N GLY A 21 8.88 0.44 1.39
CA GLY A 21 7.82 1.08 2.18
C GLY A 21 8.21 1.22 3.66
N VAL A 22 8.80 0.18 4.26
CA VAL A 22 9.32 0.25 5.65
C VAL A 22 10.40 1.32 5.77
N THR A 23 11.34 1.39 4.83
CA THR A 23 12.38 2.44 4.86
C THR A 23 11.80 3.85 4.74
N LEU A 24 10.79 4.06 3.89
CA LEU A 24 10.09 5.34 3.74
C LEU A 24 9.38 5.77 5.03
N ILE A 25 8.72 4.84 5.73
CA ILE A 25 8.08 5.12 7.02
C ILE A 25 9.12 5.51 8.07
N GLN A 26 10.26 4.80 8.12
CA GLN A 26 11.35 5.12 9.05
C GLN A 26 11.98 6.49 8.79
N THR A 27 11.98 6.98 7.54
CA THR A 27 12.43 8.33 7.19
C THR A 27 11.32 9.38 7.29
N GLY A 28 10.14 9.03 7.82
CA GLY A 28 8.98 9.93 7.95
C GLY A 28 8.38 10.37 6.62
N THR A 29 8.65 9.63 5.54
CA THR A 29 8.19 9.95 4.19
C THR A 29 6.96 9.12 3.86
N TYR A 30 5.81 9.79 3.79
CA TYR A 30 4.53 9.17 3.49
C TYR A 30 4.12 9.54 2.06
N GLY A 31 4.05 8.56 1.17
CA GLY A 31 3.93 8.80 -0.26
C GLY A 31 3.05 7.81 -1.02
N TRP A 32 3.06 7.94 -2.33
CA TRP A 32 2.23 7.14 -3.24
C TRP A 32 2.55 5.64 -3.18
N THR A 33 3.81 5.30 -2.88
CA THR A 33 4.27 3.93 -2.81
C THR A 33 3.53 3.17 -1.71
N ILE A 34 3.41 3.76 -0.53
CA ILE A 34 2.81 3.12 0.65
C ILE A 34 1.28 3.07 0.52
N PHE A 35 0.64 4.18 0.15
CA PHE A 35 -0.81 4.28 0.17
C PHE A 35 -1.50 3.78 -1.10
N VAL A 36 -0.80 3.72 -2.23
CA VAL A 36 -1.41 3.38 -3.52
C VAL A 36 -0.78 2.17 -4.15
N VAL A 37 0.52 2.20 -4.42
CA VAL A 37 1.16 1.12 -5.15
C VAL A 37 1.13 -0.18 -4.34
N LEU A 38 1.52 -0.12 -3.07
CA LEU A 38 1.58 -1.29 -2.20
C LEU A 38 0.23 -2.05 -2.10
N PRO A 39 -0.91 -1.42 -1.74
CA PRO A 39 -2.20 -2.13 -1.65
C PRO A 39 -2.67 -2.68 -3.01
N VAL A 40 -2.50 -1.93 -4.10
CA VAL A 40 -2.86 -2.39 -5.45
C VAL A 40 -2.03 -3.62 -5.85
N PHE A 41 -0.72 -3.59 -5.59
CA PHE A 41 0.18 -4.68 -5.96
C PHE A 41 -0.03 -5.94 -5.11
N LEU A 42 -0.25 -5.76 -3.80
CA LEU A 42 -0.67 -6.83 -2.89
C LEU A 42 -1.94 -7.51 -3.38
N GLY A 43 -2.98 -6.72 -3.69
CA GLY A 43 -4.25 -7.24 -4.18
C GLY A 43 -4.12 -8.00 -5.50
N ALA A 44 -3.32 -7.47 -6.43
CA ALA A 44 -3.06 -8.11 -7.72
C ALA A 44 -2.32 -9.45 -7.58
N LEU A 45 -1.29 -9.51 -6.73
CA LEU A 45 -0.52 -10.73 -6.47
C LEU A 45 -1.35 -11.79 -5.75
N TRP A 46 -2.09 -11.38 -4.72
CA TRP A 46 -2.97 -12.27 -3.97
C TRP A 46 -4.05 -12.90 -4.87
N CYS A 47 -4.66 -12.09 -5.74
CA CYS A 47 -5.63 -12.56 -6.72
C CYS A 47 -5.06 -13.64 -7.66
N ARG A 48 -3.81 -13.48 -8.13
CA ARG A 48 -3.16 -14.47 -9.01
C ARG A 48 -2.93 -15.83 -8.33
N SER A 49 -2.60 -15.85 -7.05
CA SER A 49 -2.34 -17.09 -6.30
C SER A 49 -3.60 -17.95 -6.15
N PHE A 50 -4.76 -17.34 -5.95
CA PHE A 50 -6.01 -18.08 -5.66
C PHE A 50 -6.95 -18.22 -6.86
N GLN A 51 -6.62 -17.62 -8.02
CA GLN A 51 -7.34 -17.79 -9.29
C GLN A 51 -8.89 -17.67 -9.20
N PRO A 52 -9.43 -16.48 -8.85
CA PRO A 52 -10.87 -16.30 -8.67
C PRO A 52 -11.67 -16.58 -9.95
N GLN A 53 -12.94 -16.99 -9.77
CA GLN A 53 -13.85 -17.33 -10.87
C GLN A 53 -14.70 -16.15 -11.33
N SER A 54 -14.75 -15.06 -10.57
CA SER A 54 -15.47 -13.83 -10.94
C SER A 54 -14.71 -12.57 -10.55
N GLY A 55 -15.02 -11.45 -11.21
CA GLY A 55 -14.41 -10.15 -10.92
C GLY A 55 -14.74 -9.65 -9.50
N GLY A 56 -15.93 -9.94 -8.99
CA GLY A 56 -16.32 -9.61 -7.61
C GLY A 56 -15.50 -10.40 -6.59
N GLN A 57 -15.28 -11.71 -6.81
CA GLN A 57 -14.40 -12.51 -5.97
C GLN A 57 -12.95 -12.02 -6.02
N ALA A 58 -12.49 -11.56 -7.18
CA ALA A 58 -11.16 -10.99 -7.33
C ALA A 58 -10.98 -9.68 -6.53
N ALA A 59 -11.98 -8.79 -6.61
CA ALA A 59 -12.00 -7.56 -5.83
C ALA A 59 -12.05 -7.84 -4.33
N LEU A 60 -12.92 -8.76 -3.88
CA LEU A 60 -13.01 -9.13 -2.47
C LEU A 60 -11.68 -9.70 -1.95
N ARG A 61 -11.05 -10.61 -2.70
CA ARG A 61 -9.73 -11.17 -2.34
C ARG A 61 -8.64 -10.11 -2.30
N GLY A 62 -8.69 -9.14 -3.22
CA GLY A 62 -7.81 -7.98 -3.22
C GLY A 62 -7.96 -7.14 -1.94
N ALA A 63 -9.18 -6.77 -1.58
CA ALA A 63 -9.47 -6.06 -0.32
C ALA A 63 -9.02 -6.87 0.90
N LEU A 64 -9.27 -8.18 0.90
CA LEU A 64 -8.88 -9.07 2.00
C LEU A 64 -7.36 -9.08 2.21
N SER A 65 -6.58 -9.04 1.13
CA SER A 65 -5.12 -8.98 1.23
C SER A 65 -4.64 -7.67 1.89
N ALA A 66 -5.27 -6.54 1.57
CA ALA A 66 -4.98 -5.26 2.21
C ALA A 66 -5.40 -5.28 3.68
N PHE A 67 -6.55 -5.86 4.00
CA PHE A 67 -7.01 -6.05 5.39
C PHE A 67 -6.05 -6.91 6.21
N VAL A 68 -5.56 -8.02 5.65
CA VAL A 68 -4.56 -8.87 6.30
C VAL A 68 -3.27 -8.11 6.53
N ALA A 69 -2.79 -7.34 5.55
CA ALA A 69 -1.59 -6.52 5.71
C ALA A 69 -1.74 -5.49 6.84
N LEU A 70 -2.86 -4.77 6.91
CA LEU A 70 -3.17 -3.84 8.01
C LEU A 70 -3.23 -4.55 9.37
N SER A 71 -3.83 -5.74 9.40
CA SER A 71 -3.91 -6.55 10.63
C SER A 71 -2.53 -7.03 11.09
N VAL A 72 -1.63 -7.37 10.17
CA VAL A 72 -0.25 -7.73 10.50
C VAL A 72 0.48 -6.53 11.10
N PHE A 73 0.36 -5.33 10.52
CA PHE A 73 0.95 -4.11 11.08
C PHE A 73 0.44 -3.80 12.50
N PHE A 74 -0.84 -4.08 12.77
CA PHE A 74 -1.42 -3.95 14.11
C PHE A 74 -0.79 -4.93 15.11
N VAL A 75 -0.73 -6.22 14.75
CA VAL A 75 -0.27 -7.29 15.64
C VAL A 75 1.21 -7.14 16.00
N ILE A 76 2.03 -6.64 15.08
CA ILE A 76 3.46 -6.37 15.35
C ILE A 76 3.70 -5.05 16.10
N GLY A 77 2.64 -4.28 16.39
CA GLY A 77 2.72 -3.01 17.12
C GLY A 77 3.39 -1.88 16.33
N ALA A 78 3.49 -1.99 15.00
CA ALA A 78 4.09 -0.96 14.15
C ALA A 78 3.16 0.24 13.94
N GLU A 79 1.84 0.00 13.90
CA GLU A 79 0.82 1.02 13.70
C GLU A 79 -0.31 0.88 14.72
N GLY A 80 -0.88 2.01 15.16
CA GLY A 80 -2.00 2.04 16.09
C GLY A 80 -3.36 1.79 15.42
N LEU A 81 -4.39 1.49 16.23
CA LEU A 81 -5.75 1.24 15.72
C LEU A 81 -6.30 2.44 14.94
N ILE A 82 -6.00 3.67 15.39
CA ILE A 82 -6.44 4.90 14.71
C ILE A 82 -5.80 5.02 13.31
N CYS A 83 -4.50 4.77 13.17
CA CYS A 83 -3.81 4.78 11.88
C CYS A 83 -4.45 3.80 10.88
N ILE A 84 -4.83 2.62 11.37
CA ILE A 84 -5.49 1.59 10.56
C ILE A 84 -6.88 2.03 10.15
N ILE A 85 -7.67 2.58 11.07
CA ILE A 85 -9.00 3.11 10.76
C ILE A 85 -8.90 4.22 9.71
N MET A 86 -7.90 5.09 9.80
CA MET A 86 -7.67 6.15 8.82
C MET A 86 -7.20 5.62 7.46
N THR A 87 -6.38 4.56 7.44
CA THR A 87 -5.81 4.01 6.21
C THR A 87 -6.76 3.06 5.48
N ALA A 88 -7.57 2.29 6.21
CA ALA A 88 -8.54 1.33 5.69
C ALA A 88 -9.46 1.86 4.55
N PRO A 89 -10.08 3.05 4.64
CA PRO A 89 -10.95 3.57 3.57
C PRO A 89 -10.21 3.78 2.24
N ILE A 90 -8.88 3.91 2.26
CA ILE A 90 -8.06 4.07 1.06
C ILE A 90 -7.48 2.71 0.64
N ALA A 91 -6.92 1.95 1.57
CA ALA A 91 -6.22 0.70 1.27
C ALA A 91 -7.15 -0.41 0.79
N LEU A 92 -8.36 -0.54 1.33
CA LEU A 92 -9.28 -1.64 0.96
C LEU A 92 -9.81 -1.50 -0.47
N PRO A 93 -10.32 -0.34 -0.92
CA PRO A 93 -10.74 -0.17 -2.32
C PRO A 93 -9.58 -0.32 -3.31
N LEU A 94 -8.37 0.12 -2.93
CA LEU A 94 -7.18 -0.02 -3.77
C LEU A 94 -6.69 -1.48 -3.86
N GLY A 95 -6.74 -2.23 -2.75
CA GLY A 95 -6.54 -3.67 -2.78
C GLY A 95 -7.55 -4.36 -3.70
N ALA A 96 -8.83 -3.97 -3.59
CA ALA A 96 -9.89 -4.50 -4.44
C ALA A 96 -9.66 -4.20 -5.93
N SER A 97 -9.30 -2.97 -6.27
CA SER A 97 -9.02 -2.57 -7.66
C SER A 97 -7.83 -3.35 -8.22
N GLY A 98 -6.76 -3.54 -7.45
CA GLY A 98 -5.62 -4.38 -7.83
C GLY A 98 -6.01 -5.83 -8.12
N GLY A 99 -6.82 -6.44 -7.26
CA GLY A 99 -7.34 -7.77 -7.48
C GLY A 99 -8.22 -7.88 -8.73
N TRP A 100 -9.11 -6.91 -8.94
CA TRP A 100 -9.99 -6.84 -10.10
C TRP A 100 -9.23 -6.64 -11.43
N LEU A 101 -8.23 -5.76 -11.43
CA LEU A 101 -7.35 -5.53 -12.59
C LEU A 101 -6.57 -6.80 -12.94
N ALA A 102 -6.04 -7.51 -11.94
CA ALA A 102 -5.35 -8.78 -12.16
C ALA A 102 -6.27 -9.85 -12.77
N TYR A 103 -7.55 -9.88 -12.37
CA TYR A 103 -8.54 -10.78 -12.95
C TYR A 103 -8.88 -10.42 -14.40
N ARG A 104 -9.14 -9.14 -14.69
CA ARG A 104 -9.40 -8.65 -16.06
C ARG A 104 -8.21 -8.91 -17.00
N GLY A 105 -7.00 -8.77 -16.50
CA GLY A 105 -5.77 -9.00 -17.26
C GLY A 105 -5.42 -10.48 -17.50
N ARG A 106 -6.17 -11.43 -16.92
CA ARG A 106 -5.87 -12.87 -17.02
C ARG A 106 -6.03 -13.45 -18.43
N SER A 107 -6.93 -12.87 -19.24
CA SER A 107 -7.17 -13.28 -20.63
C SER A 107 -6.25 -12.59 -21.65
N VAL A 108 -5.53 -11.54 -21.23
CA VAL A 108 -4.60 -10.83 -22.11
C VAL A 108 -3.33 -11.67 -22.24
N LYS A 109 -2.97 -12.04 -23.46
CA LYS A 109 -1.71 -12.75 -23.74
C LYS A 109 -0.57 -11.88 -23.21
N GLN A 110 0.18 -12.41 -22.25
CA GLN A 110 1.17 -11.64 -21.50
C GLN A 110 2.26 -11.14 -22.45
N SER A 111 2.14 -9.87 -22.82
CA SER A 111 3.10 -9.15 -23.63
C SER A 111 4.31 -8.77 -22.77
N SER A 112 5.48 -8.60 -23.39
CA SER A 112 6.65 -7.99 -22.75
C SER A 112 6.27 -6.67 -22.06
N GLY A 113 5.37 -5.88 -22.64
CA GLY A 113 4.88 -4.63 -22.06
C GLY A 113 4.17 -4.78 -20.71
N SER A 114 3.42 -5.86 -20.49
CA SER A 114 2.75 -6.08 -19.19
C SER A 114 3.72 -6.43 -18.07
N ILE A 115 4.82 -7.13 -18.40
CA ILE A 115 5.88 -7.44 -17.44
C ILE A 115 6.71 -6.18 -17.15
N THR A 116 7.04 -5.40 -18.19
CA THR A 116 7.73 -4.12 -18.02
C THR A 116 6.93 -3.18 -17.13
N MET A 117 5.63 -3.02 -17.35
CA MET A 117 4.78 -2.15 -16.52
C MET A 117 4.70 -2.62 -15.06
N LEU A 118 4.68 -3.94 -14.84
CA LEU A 118 4.69 -4.54 -13.50
C LEU A 118 5.98 -4.19 -12.72
N ILE A 119 7.11 -4.06 -13.42
CA ILE A 119 8.41 -3.73 -12.81
C ILE A 119 8.61 -2.21 -12.72
N LEU A 120 8.22 -1.45 -13.75
CA LEU A 120 8.49 -0.01 -13.83
C LEU A 120 7.62 0.78 -12.84
N LEU A 121 6.34 0.42 -12.71
CA LEU A 121 5.40 1.21 -11.90
C LEU A 121 5.85 1.30 -10.42
N PRO A 122 6.22 0.19 -9.76
CA PRO A 122 6.61 0.24 -8.36
C PRO A 122 7.97 0.88 -8.15
N VAL A 123 8.93 0.63 -9.06
CA VAL A 123 10.26 1.26 -9.00
C VAL A 123 10.13 2.77 -9.20
N ALA A 124 9.35 3.22 -10.18
CA ALA A 124 9.12 4.64 -10.43
C ALA A 124 8.48 5.33 -9.22
N SER A 125 7.43 4.74 -8.63
CA SER A 125 6.79 5.28 -7.43
C SER A 125 7.76 5.39 -6.26
N LEU A 126 8.55 4.35 -6.00
CA LEU A 126 9.53 4.35 -4.93
C LEU A 126 10.57 5.46 -5.15
N THR A 127 11.08 5.60 -6.38
CA THR A 127 12.04 6.65 -6.71
C THR A 127 11.44 8.05 -6.62
N TRP A 128 10.15 8.20 -6.90
CA TRP A 128 9.45 9.48 -6.79
C TRP A 128 9.36 9.93 -5.34
N ASP A 129 8.88 9.06 -4.44
CA ASP A 129 8.73 9.39 -3.03
C ASP A 129 10.08 9.71 -2.36
N ILE A 130 11.19 9.12 -2.85
CA ILE A 130 12.55 9.43 -2.35
C ILE A 130 13.07 10.78 -2.86
N LYS A 131 12.81 11.12 -4.13
CA LYS A 131 13.46 12.27 -4.79
C LYS A 131 12.64 13.56 -4.77
N ALA A 132 11.34 13.47 -4.48
CA ALA A 132 10.43 14.60 -4.49
C ALA A 132 9.78 14.77 -3.10
N PRO A 133 10.54 15.20 -2.07
CA PRO A 133 9.97 15.46 -0.76
C PRO A 133 8.91 16.55 -0.85
N PRO A 134 7.76 16.41 -0.15
CA PRO A 134 6.71 17.42 -0.18
C PRO A 134 7.19 18.73 0.45
N PRO A 135 6.71 19.89 -0.02
CA PRO A 135 6.99 21.16 0.63
C PRO A 135 6.41 21.17 2.05
N VAL A 136 7.17 21.71 2.99
CA VAL A 136 6.75 21.82 4.39
C VAL A 136 6.00 23.14 4.60
N PHE A 137 4.84 23.07 5.24
CA PHE A 137 4.03 24.24 5.56
C PHE A 137 3.95 24.42 7.08
N GLU A 138 4.13 25.65 7.56
CA GLU A 138 3.90 25.96 8.97
C GLU A 138 2.39 25.98 9.26
N VAL A 139 1.95 25.20 10.23
CA VAL A 139 0.57 25.22 10.73
C VAL A 139 0.60 25.82 12.13
N ARG A 140 0.02 27.01 12.28
CA ARG A 140 -0.22 27.63 13.60
C ARG A 140 -1.65 27.40 14.03
N THR A 141 -1.81 26.81 15.21
CA THR A 141 -3.11 26.67 15.87
C THR A 141 -3.04 27.41 17.20
N SER A 142 -3.97 28.32 17.43
CA SER A 142 -4.11 29.05 18.69
C SER A 142 -5.50 28.80 19.26
N ILE A 143 -5.57 28.67 20.59
CA ILE A 143 -6.83 28.60 21.33
C ILE A 143 -6.79 29.65 22.43
N GLU A 144 -7.85 30.45 22.56
CA GLU A 144 -8.00 31.38 23.67
C GLU A 144 -8.63 30.65 24.84
N ILE A 145 -7.96 30.71 26.00
CA ILE A 145 -8.42 30.09 27.24
C ILE A 145 -8.60 31.21 28.26
N ALA A 146 -9.82 31.36 28.77
CA ALA A 146 -10.15 32.33 29.81
C ALA A 146 -9.67 31.86 31.19
N ALA A 147 -8.37 31.64 31.33
CA ALA A 147 -7.72 31.22 32.57
C ALA A 147 -6.32 31.83 32.67
N PRO A 148 -5.82 32.09 33.89
CA PRO A 148 -4.44 32.53 34.09
C PRO A 148 -3.43 31.45 33.63
N PRO A 149 -2.22 31.81 33.17
CA PRO A 149 -1.24 30.87 32.61
C PRO A 149 -0.89 29.70 33.55
N GLU A 150 -0.85 29.94 34.86
CA GLU A 150 -0.54 28.93 35.87
C GLU A 150 -1.62 27.85 35.95
N GLN A 151 -2.85 28.15 35.54
CA GLN A 151 -3.96 27.20 35.48
C GLN A 151 -4.00 26.45 34.14
N VAL A 152 -3.52 27.05 33.05
CA VAL A 152 -3.42 26.40 31.74
C VAL A 152 -2.30 25.34 31.71
N TRP A 153 -1.21 25.57 32.46
CA TRP A 153 -0.04 24.70 32.48
C TRP A 153 -0.10 23.56 33.51
N LYS A 154 -1.13 23.52 34.36
CA LYS A 154 -1.39 22.40 35.28
C LYS A 154 -1.99 21.22 34.54
#